data_AF-A0A3S2C3X4-F1
#
_entry.id   AF-A0A3S2C3X4-F1
#
_cell.length_a   1.000
_cell.length_b   1.000
_cell.length_c   1.000
_cell.angle_alpha   90.00
_cell.angle_beta   90.00
_cell.angle_gamma   90.00
#
_symmetry.space_group_name_H-M   'P 1'
#
loop_
_entity.id
_entity.type
_entity.pdbx_description
1 polymer ?
#
loop_
_entity_poly.entity_id
_entity_poly.type
_entity_poly.pdbx_seq_one_letter_code
_entity_poly.pdbx_strand_id
1 'polypeptide(L)'
;VQRQVLAIAQQDPAVQRANGVLTVHMGPTEIVAGLSIEFEDHLTAPEIEACVERLEAKLKKEMPEITRLFVKPQTSGTWEKRRKLIETASDPALD
;
A
#
# COMPACT_ATOMS: atom_id res chain seq x y z
N VAL A 1 -7.11 -5.08 9.02
CA VAL A 1 -6.78 -4.80 7.60
C VAL A 1 -5.41 -4.16 7.43
N GLN A 2 -5.23 -2.86 7.66
CA GLN A 2 -4.00 -2.13 7.30
C GLN A 2 -2.69 -2.77 7.81
N ARG A 3 -2.62 -3.12 9.10
CA ARG A 3 -1.45 -3.78 9.71
C ARG A 3 -1.07 -5.09 8.98
N GLN A 4 -2.06 -5.88 8.59
CA GLN A 4 -1.84 -7.16 7.92
C GLN A 4 -1.38 -6.95 6.47
N VAL A 5 -1.95 -5.99 5.75
CA VAL A 5 -1.48 -5.62 4.40
C VAL A 5 -0.01 -5.20 4.44
N LEU A 6 0.36 -4.35 5.39
CA LEU A 6 1.76 -3.92 5.56
C LEU A 6 2.68 -5.08 5.92
N ALA A 7 2.25 -5.97 6.81
CA ALA A 7 3.02 -7.15 7.18
C ALA A 7 3.21 -8.12 6.00
N ILE A 8 2.21 -8.29 5.14
CA ILE A 8 2.29 -9.11 3.92
C ILE A 8 3.26 -8.46 2.93
N ALA A 9 3.14 -7.15 2.71
CA ALA A 9 3.98 -6.41 1.79
C ALA A 9 5.46 -6.43 2.19
N GLN A 10 5.75 -6.22 3.47
CA GLN A 10 7.11 -6.19 4.00
C GLN A 10 7.85 -7.54 3.90
N GLN A 11 7.14 -8.65 3.66
CA GLN A 11 7.73 -9.98 3.50
C GLN A 11 8.25 -10.25 2.09
N ASP A 12 7.88 -9.45 1.08
CA ASP A 12 8.40 -9.65 -0.28
C ASP A 12 9.84 -9.12 -0.35
N PRO A 13 10.81 -9.90 -0.87
CA PRO A 13 12.22 -9.50 -0.93
C PRO A 13 12.48 -8.27 -1.83
N ALA A 14 11.55 -7.92 -2.71
CA ALA A 14 11.66 -6.70 -3.52
C ALA A 14 11.25 -5.43 -2.74
N VAL A 15 10.65 -5.58 -1.57
CA VAL A 15 10.16 -4.47 -0.74
C VAL A 15 11.21 -4.11 0.29
N GLN A 16 11.88 -2.98 0.08
CA GLN A 16 12.73 -2.37 1.09
C GLN A 16 11.87 -1.90 2.27
N ARG A 17 10.74 -1.23 1.99
CA ARG A 17 9.82 -0.78 3.04
C ARG A 17 8.36 -0.69 2.58
N ALA A 18 7.47 -1.29 3.37
CA ALA A 18 6.03 -1.04 3.29
C ALA A 18 5.69 0.23 4.09
N ASN A 19 5.68 1.38 3.43
CA ASN A 19 5.60 2.69 4.08
C ASN A 19 4.25 2.94 4.79
N GLY A 20 3.16 2.50 4.17
CA GLY A 20 1.81 2.76 4.67
C GLY A 20 0.73 2.38 3.67
N VAL A 21 -0.50 2.27 4.15
CA VAL A 21 -1.65 1.85 3.34
C VAL A 21 -2.86 2.72 3.68
N LEU A 22 -3.58 3.13 2.63
CA LEU A 22 -4.89 3.77 2.72
C LEU A 22 -5.95 2.75 2.32
N THR A 23 -7.08 2.76 3.01
CA THR A 23 -8.16 1.81 2.74
C THR A 23 -9.48 2.56 2.64
N VAL A 24 -10.24 2.27 1.59
CA VAL A 24 -11.63 2.72 1.44
C VAL A 24 -12.53 1.49 1.52
N HIS A 25 -13.50 1.53 2.43
CA HIS A 25 -14.50 0.48 2.57
C HIS A 25 -15.68 0.82 1.65
N MET A 26 -15.89 0.00 0.63
CA MET A 26 -17.02 0.12 -0.32
C MET A 26 -18.26 -0.65 0.15
N GLY A 27 -18.09 -1.47 1.19
CA GLY A 27 -19.13 -2.26 1.83
C GLY A 27 -18.56 -3.07 3.00
N PRO A 28 -19.36 -3.96 3.62
CA PRO A 28 -18.93 -4.77 4.76
C PRO A 28 -17.81 -5.76 4.41
N THR A 29 -17.69 -6.16 3.14
CA THR A 29 -16.71 -7.16 2.67
C THR A 29 -15.95 -6.72 1.42
N GLU A 30 -15.98 -5.42 1.09
CA GLU A 30 -15.28 -4.88 -0.09
C GLU A 30 -14.40 -3.69 0.31
N ILE A 31 -13.08 -3.86 0.13
CA ILE A 31 -12.06 -2.88 0.46
C ILE A 31 -11.19 -2.60 -0.76
N VAL A 32 -10.97 -1.31 -1.03
CA VAL A 32 -9.94 -0.83 -1.95
C VAL A 32 -8.74 -0.37 -1.14
N ALA A 33 -7.55 -0.87 -1.46
CA ALA A 33 -6.31 -0.55 -0.77
C ALA A 33 -5.34 0.22 -1.69
N GLY A 34 -4.84 1.37 -1.22
CA GLY A 34 -3.73 2.10 -1.81
C GLY A 34 -2.48 1.92 -0.97
N LEU A 35 -1.49 1.17 -1.48
CA LEU A 35 -0.29 0.77 -0.77
C LEU A 35 0.93 1.60 -1.24
N SER A 36 1.63 2.20 -0.29
CA SER A 36 2.89 2.91 -0.49
C SER A 36 4.06 1.98 -0.23
N ILE A 37 4.89 1.76 -1.23
CA ILE A 37 6.05 0.84 -1.16
C ILE A 37 7.31 1.58 -1.60
N GLU A 38 8.37 1.44 -0.81
CA GLU A 38 9.74 1.70 -1.22
C GLU A 38 10.34 0.35 -1.64
N PHE A 39 10.73 0.26 -2.91
CA PHE A 39 11.33 -0.94 -3.50
C PHE A 39 12.85 -0.90 -3.33
N GLU A 40 13.50 -2.05 -3.43
CA GLU A 40 14.97 -2.09 -3.46
C GLU A 40 15.53 -1.31 -4.67
N ASP A 41 16.58 -0.52 -4.45
CA ASP A 41 17.10 0.46 -5.42
C ASP A 41 17.60 -0.16 -6.74
N HIS A 42 17.99 -1.44 -6.70
CA HIS A 42 18.56 -2.15 -7.83
C HIS A 42 17.50 -2.78 -8.76
N LEU A 43 16.22 -2.71 -8.40
CA LEU A 43 15.17 -3.37 -9.16
C LEU A 43 14.82 -2.63 -10.44
N THR A 44 14.61 -3.41 -11.48
CA THR A 44 14.08 -2.99 -12.77
C THR A 44 12.56 -2.93 -12.75
N ALA A 45 11.95 -2.25 -13.74
CA ALA A 45 10.50 -2.18 -13.86
C ALA A 45 9.82 -3.56 -13.92
N PRO A 46 10.30 -4.56 -14.70
CA PRO A 46 9.73 -5.90 -14.68
C PRO A 46 9.81 -6.61 -13.32
N GLU A 47 10.87 -6.38 -12.54
CA GLU A 47 11.01 -6.97 -11.20
C GLU A 47 10.03 -6.33 -10.20
N ILE A 48 9.77 -5.03 -10.34
CA ILE A 48 8.72 -4.32 -9.59
C ILE A 48 7.34 -4.86 -9.98
N GLU A 49 7.05 -5.04 -11.27
CA GLU A 49 5.79 -5.64 -11.75
C GLU A 49 5.58 -7.04 -11.16
N ALA A 50 6.61 -7.89 -11.23
CA ALA A 50 6.57 -9.23 -10.65
C ALA A 50 6.36 -9.21 -9.12
N CYS A 51 6.91 -8.21 -8.41
CA CYS A 51 6.61 -8.00 -7.00
C CYS A 51 5.14 -7.67 -6.78
N VAL A 52 4.58 -6.74 -7.55
CA VAL A 52 3.16 -6.36 -7.43
C VAL A 52 2.25 -7.56 -7.67
N GLU A 53 2.51 -8.38 -8.69
CA GLU A 53 1.75 -9.60 -8.97
C GLU A 53 1.79 -10.59 -7.79
N ARG A 54 2.96 -10.79 -7.16
CA ARG A 54 3.09 -11.65 -5.96
C ARG A 54 2.28 -11.10 -4.78
N LEU A 55 2.31 -9.79 -4.57
CA LEU A 55 1.55 -9.13 -3.51
C LEU A 55 0.04 -9.26 -3.74
N GLU A 56 -0.44 -9.03 -4.96
CA GLU A 56 -1.85 -9.21 -5.33
C GLU A 56 -2.30 -10.66 -5.12
N ALA A 57 -1.51 -11.63 -5.58
CA ALA A 57 -1.83 -13.04 -5.40
C ALA A 57 -1.90 -13.44 -3.91
N LYS A 58 -0.96 -12.95 -3.10
CA LYS A 58 -0.92 -13.24 -1.66
C LYS A 58 -2.06 -12.57 -0.91
N LEU A 59 -2.36 -11.30 -1.20
CA LEU A 59 -3.48 -10.58 -0.60
C LEU A 59 -4.82 -11.19 -1.01
N LYS A 60 -5.00 -11.57 -2.27
CA LYS A 60 -6.22 -12.26 -2.72
C LYS A 60 -6.47 -13.58 -1.97
N LYS A 61 -5.40 -14.30 -1.61
CA LYS A 61 -5.47 -15.55 -0.86
C LYS A 61 -5.75 -15.34 0.63
N GLU A 62 -5.06 -14.39 1.26
CA GLU A 62 -5.09 -14.20 2.72
C GLU A 62 -6.11 -13.17 3.20
N MET A 63 -6.53 -12.26 2.32
CA MET A 63 -7.40 -11.11 2.60
C MET A 63 -8.37 -10.88 1.42
N PRO A 64 -9.28 -11.83 1.11
CA PRO A 64 -10.16 -11.76 -0.05
C PRO A 64 -11.11 -10.55 -0.05
N GLU A 65 -11.30 -9.88 1.09
CA GLU A 65 -12.04 -8.62 1.19
C GLU A 65 -11.34 -7.43 0.48
N ILE A 66 -10.04 -7.53 0.18
CA ILE A 66 -9.32 -6.54 -0.63
C ILE A 66 -9.56 -6.84 -2.10
N THR A 67 -10.50 -6.13 -2.71
CA THR A 67 -10.92 -6.39 -4.10
C THR A 67 -10.12 -5.62 -5.14
N ARG A 68 -9.44 -4.54 -4.73
CA ARG A 68 -8.56 -3.74 -5.59
C ARG A 68 -7.35 -3.25 -4.79
N LEU A 69 -6.16 -3.46 -5.36
CA LEU A 69 -4.90 -2.96 -4.82
C LEU A 69 -4.29 -1.96 -5.80
N PHE A 70 -3.90 -0.79 -5.31
CA PHE A 70 -3.08 0.17 -6.04
C PHE A 70 -1.75 0.29 -5.34
N VAL A 71 -0.65 0.02 -6.04
CA VAL A 71 0.71 0.18 -5.50
C VAL A 71 1.32 1.48 -6.02
N LYS A 72 1.87 2.27 -5.12
CA LYS A 72 2.57 3.51 -5.44
C LYS A 72 4.04 3.40 -5.01
N PRO A 73 4.97 3.18 -5.96
CA PRO A 73 6.40 3.26 -5.71
C PRO A 73 6.75 4.66 -5.21
N GLN A 74 7.24 4.76 -3.97
CA GLN A 74 7.63 6.04 -3.37
C GLN A 74 8.55 5.82 -2.17
N THR A 75 9.44 6.77 -1.94
CA THR A 75 10.31 6.76 -0.76
C THR A 75 9.52 7.02 0.53
N SER A 76 10.05 6.55 1.66
CA SER A 76 9.50 6.80 3.00
C SER A 76 9.21 8.28 3.26
N GLY A 77 10.14 9.16 2.88
CA GLY A 77 10.00 10.61 3.06
C GLY A 77 8.90 11.22 2.18
N THR A 78 8.70 10.70 0.97
CA THR A 78 7.61 11.15 0.08
C THR A 78 6.25 10.74 0.64
N TRP A 79 6.15 9.53 1.16
CA TRP A 79 4.95 9.03 1.82
C TRP A 79 4.58 9.88 3.04
N GLU A 80 5.53 10.15 3.92
CA GLU A 80 5.27 10.91 5.15
C GLU A 80 4.77 12.34 4.86
N LYS A 81 5.35 13.00 3.85
CA LYS A 81 4.86 14.32 3.39
C LYS A 81 3.41 14.25 2.89
N ARG A 82 3.06 13.23 2.10
CA ARG A 82 1.70 13.06 1.56
C ARG A 82 0.69 12.72 2.65
N ARG A 83 1.06 11.86 3.60
CA ARG A 83 0.21 11.50 4.74
C ARG A 83 -0.16 12.73 5.56
N LYS A 84 0.82 13.58 5.89
CA LYS A 84 0.58 14.84 6.59
C LYS A 84 -0.37 15.76 5.83
N LEU A 85 -0.21 15.90 4.51
CA LEU A 85 -1.10 16.72 3.69
C LEU A 85 -2.55 16.20 3.70
N ILE A 86 -2.75 14.87 3.66
CA ILE A 86 -4.09 14.27 3.74
C ILE A 86 -4.71 14.49 5.12
N GLU A 87 -3.92 14.31 6.19
CA GLU A 87 -4.37 14.55 7.57
C GLU A 87 -4.78 16.01 7.77
N THR A 88 -3.98 16.97 7.30
CA THR A 88 -4.33 18.39 7.36
C THR A 88 -5.57 18.71 6.53
N ALA A 89 -5.70 18.16 5.31
CA ALA A 89 -6.87 18.44 4.46
C ALA A 89 -8.17 17.75 4.95
N SER A 90 -8.07 16.77 5.86
CA SER A 90 -9.21 16.06 6.44
C SER A 90 -9.57 16.56 7.84
N ASP A 91 -8.92 17.65 8.30
CA ASP A 91 -9.18 18.23 9.62
C ASP A 91 -10.48 19.06 9.58
N PRO A 92 -11.53 18.64 10.29
CA PRO A 92 -12.81 19.37 10.30
C PRO A 92 -12.72 20.72 11.02
N ALA A 93 -11.59 21.07 11.66
CA ALA A 93 -11.37 22.39 12.24
C ALA A 93 -10.97 23.47 11.20
N LEU A 94 -10.80 23.09 9.93
CA LEU A 94 -10.46 23.99 8.82
C LEU A 94 -11.67 24.38 7.94
N ASP A 95 -12.88 23.91 8.27
CA ASP A 95 -14.16 24.28 7.65
C ASP A 95 -14.99 25.25 8.53
#